data_AF-A0A8H7BY59-F1
#
_entry.id   AF-A0A8H7BY59-F1
#
_cell.length_a   1.000
_cell.length_b   1.000
_cell.length_c   1.000
_cell.angle_alpha   90.00
_cell.angle_beta   90.00
_cell.angle_gamma   90.00
#
_symmetry.space_group_name_H-M   'P 1'
#
loop_
_entity.id
_entity.type
_entity.pdbx_description
1 polymer ?
#
loop_
_entity_poly.entity_id
_entity_poly.type
_entity_poly.pdbx_seq_one_letter_code
_entity_poly.pdbx_strand_id
1 'polypeptide(L)'
;MYDLRIHKVDRDDAVIQLLLLRKQVSKEEYRIIKSFATLIRLLPIEGISNTILEQELINRFITPAPNPLFDPEHDNLFRWVAAMNEEIKNSSTIIVNYERPDACISVLDGSNLGVTRRFSEAKCHSQVGNKYLLAKDLVRLGIFAKKFH
;
A
#
# COMPACT_ATOMS: atom_id res chain seq x y z
N MET A 1 12.74 25.85 12.67
CA MET A 1 12.53 24.45 12.24
C MET A 1 12.42 23.64 13.52
N TYR A 2 11.20 23.24 13.91
CA TYR A 2 10.98 22.56 15.20
C TYR A 2 11.47 21.12 15.10
N ASP A 3 12.45 20.78 15.93
CA ASP A 3 12.98 19.44 16.03
C ASP A 3 12.04 18.58 16.90
N LEU A 4 11.34 17.65 16.25
CA LEU A 4 10.42 16.69 16.90
C LEU A 4 11.13 15.71 17.84
N ARG A 5 12.48 15.72 17.92
CA ARG A 5 13.27 14.83 18.79
C ARG A 5 13.30 15.27 20.27
N ILE A 6 12.79 16.46 20.59
CA ILE A 6 13.00 17.12 21.90
C ILE A 6 12.04 16.59 23.00
N HIS A 7 10.96 15.91 22.64
CA HIS A 7 10.11 15.14 23.56
C HIS A 7 9.83 13.76 22.98
N LYS A 8 10.74 12.80 23.19
CA LYS A 8 10.57 11.41 22.73
C LYS A 8 9.37 10.78 23.44
N VAL A 9 8.19 10.90 22.85
CA VAL A 9 7.12 9.92 23.08
C VAL A 9 7.69 8.59 22.63
N ASP A 10 7.69 7.61 23.52
CA ASP A 10 8.12 6.26 23.16
C ASP A 10 7.21 5.71 22.04
N ARG A 11 7.78 4.91 21.15
CA ARG A 11 7.07 4.38 19.99
C ARG A 11 5.86 3.54 20.41
N ASP A 12 6.02 2.72 21.43
CA ASP A 12 4.95 1.87 21.93
C ASP A 12 3.91 2.72 22.66
N ASP A 13 4.33 3.75 23.41
CA ASP A 13 3.41 4.70 24.03
C ASP A 13 2.56 5.46 23.00
N ALA A 14 3.16 5.91 21.90
CA ALA A 14 2.46 6.59 20.81
C ALA A 14 1.44 5.65 20.14
N VAL A 15 1.82 4.39 19.90
CA VAL A 15 0.94 3.36 19.34
C VAL A 15 -0.23 3.09 20.29
N ILE A 16 0.03 2.92 21.59
CA ILE A 16 -1.00 2.68 22.59
C ILE A 16 -2.00 3.85 22.62
N GLN A 17 -1.51 5.08 22.66
CA GLN A 17 -2.35 6.29 22.65
C GLN A 17 -3.26 6.33 21.42
N LEU A 18 -2.72 6.02 20.24
CA LEU A 18 -3.50 5.94 19.00
C LEU A 18 -4.58 4.85 19.08
N LEU A 19 -4.24 3.64 19.51
CA LEU A 19 -5.20 2.53 19.57
C LEU A 19 -6.31 2.78 20.60
N LEU A 20 -6.04 3.51 21.68
CA LEU A 20 -7.04 3.90 22.68
C LEU A 20 -8.13 4.82 22.11
N LEU A 21 -7.87 5.52 20.99
CA LEU A 21 -8.87 6.34 20.30
C LEU A 21 -10.03 5.50 19.71
N ARG A 22 -9.91 4.17 19.65
CA ARG A 22 -10.96 3.25 19.14
C ARG A 22 -12.37 3.60 19.63
N LYS A 23 -12.49 4.00 20.89
CA LYS A 23 -13.77 4.27 21.56
C LYS A 23 -14.44 5.56 21.10
N GLN A 24 -13.71 6.44 20.42
CA GLN A 24 -14.14 7.80 20.07
C GLN A 24 -14.36 7.99 18.56
N VAL A 25 -14.10 6.94 17.76
CA VAL A 25 -14.10 7.03 16.29
C VAL A 25 -14.94 5.92 15.65
N SER A 26 -15.36 6.14 14.42
CA SER A 26 -16.01 5.14 13.57
C SER A 26 -15.09 3.95 13.25
N LYS A 27 -15.64 2.88 12.67
CA LYS A 27 -14.83 1.72 12.26
C LYS A 27 -13.85 2.11 11.16
N GLU A 28 -14.27 2.95 10.24
CA GLU A 28 -13.52 3.45 9.09
C GLU A 28 -12.35 4.33 9.54
N GLU A 29 -12.60 5.29 10.43
CA GLU A 29 -11.55 6.13 11.03
C GLU A 29 -10.58 5.29 11.85
N TYR A 30 -11.06 4.26 12.54
CA TYR A 30 -10.18 3.37 13.27
C TYR A 30 -9.22 2.60 12.37
N ARG A 31 -9.60 2.27 11.13
CA ARG A 31 -8.67 1.67 10.15
C ARG A 31 -7.54 2.61 9.78
N ILE A 32 -7.84 3.90 9.64
CA ILE A 32 -6.82 4.94 9.41
C ILE A 32 -5.87 5.00 10.61
N ILE A 33 -6.40 4.97 11.84
CA ILE A 33 -5.58 4.93 13.06
C ILE A 33 -4.68 3.67 13.10
N LYS A 34 -5.21 2.48 12.79
CA LYS A 34 -4.42 1.24 12.69
C LYS A 34 -3.30 1.36 11.67
N SER A 35 -3.55 2.01 10.53
CA SER A 35 -2.56 2.30 9.50
C SER A 35 -1.39 3.14 10.05
N PHE A 36 -1.70 4.26 10.71
CA PHE A 36 -0.67 5.09 11.33
C PHE A 36 0.10 4.39 12.45
N ALA A 37 -0.60 3.65 13.33
CA ALA A 37 0.04 2.85 14.37
C ALA A 37 1.02 1.82 13.78
N THR A 38 0.64 1.17 12.67
CA THR A 38 1.50 0.22 11.97
C THR A 38 2.73 0.91 11.37
N LEU A 39 2.54 2.08 10.76
CA LEU A 39 3.65 2.89 10.23
C LEU A 39 4.63 3.34 11.31
N ILE A 40 4.13 3.81 12.45
CA ILE A 40 4.98 4.22 13.59
C ILE A 40 5.86 3.06 14.05
N ARG A 41 5.34 1.83 14.04
CA ARG A 41 6.09 0.62 14.42
C ARG A 41 7.17 0.24 13.40
N LEU A 42 6.88 0.37 12.11
CA LEU A 42 7.69 -0.20 11.03
C LEU A 42 8.65 0.78 10.37
N LEU A 43 8.32 2.07 10.35
CA LEU A 43 9.19 3.08 9.79
C LEU A 43 10.47 3.21 10.65
N PRO A 44 11.64 3.37 10.01
CA PRO A 44 12.88 3.58 10.74
C PRO A 44 12.84 4.95 11.42
N ILE A 45 13.41 5.04 12.63
CA ILE A 45 13.51 6.32 13.36
C ILE A 45 14.47 7.28 12.64
N GLU A 46 15.51 6.70 12.03
CA GLU A 46 16.53 7.41 11.27
C GLU A 46 16.36 7.14 9.78
N GLY A 47 16.72 8.12 8.96
CA GLY A 47 16.73 7.94 7.51
C GLY A 47 17.73 6.86 7.11
N ILE A 48 17.32 5.97 6.22
CA ILE A 48 18.22 4.94 5.68
C ILE A 48 19.09 5.59 4.61
N SER A 49 20.40 5.60 4.83
CA SER A 49 21.39 6.21 3.92
C SER A 49 21.71 5.37 2.69
N ASN A 50 21.43 4.07 2.74
CA ASN A 50 21.79 3.14 1.69
C ASN A 50 20.67 3.05 0.64
N THR A 51 21.03 2.71 -0.59
CA THR A 51 20.05 2.43 -1.64
C THR A 51 19.22 1.19 -1.27
N ILE A 52 17.95 1.41 -0.96
CA ILE A 52 16.98 0.33 -0.72
C ILE A 52 16.38 -0.08 -2.06
N LEU A 53 16.29 -1.38 -2.31
CA LEU A 53 15.61 -1.89 -3.49
C LEU A 53 14.11 -1.58 -3.43
N GLU A 54 13.49 -1.31 -4.58
CA GLU A 54 12.08 -0.95 -4.68
C GLU A 54 11.15 -1.97 -3.98
N GLN A 55 11.42 -3.26 -4.13
CA GLN A 55 10.65 -4.34 -3.49
C GLN A 55 10.76 -4.32 -1.96
N GLU A 56 11.92 -3.98 -1.40
CA GLU A 56 12.07 -3.83 0.05
C GLU A 56 11.33 -2.59 0.54
N LEU A 57 11.40 -1.49 -0.22
CA LEU A 57 10.68 -0.27 0.10
C LEU A 57 9.15 -0.48 0.08
N ILE A 58 8.67 -1.19 -0.93
CA ILE A 58 7.26 -1.58 -1.06
C ILE A 58 6.84 -2.47 0.11
N ASN A 59 7.51 -3.59 0.35
CA ASN A 59 7.07 -4.57 1.34
C ASN A 59 7.21 -4.07 2.77
N ARG A 60 8.27 -3.31 3.07
CA ARG A 60 8.61 -2.91 4.44
C ARG A 60 7.97 -1.59 4.86
N PHE A 61 7.81 -0.63 3.94
CA PHE A 61 7.37 0.72 4.30
C PHE A 61 6.02 1.09 3.68
N ILE A 62 5.75 0.69 2.44
CA ILE A 62 4.50 1.06 1.77
C ILE A 62 3.37 0.12 2.14
N THR A 63 3.54 -1.20 2.01
CA THR A 63 2.52 -2.25 2.27
C THR A 63 1.82 -2.14 3.62
N PRO A 64 2.50 -1.81 4.73
CA PRO A 64 1.83 -1.75 6.01
C PRO A 64 0.86 -0.57 6.16
N ALA A 65 0.99 0.48 5.34
CA ALA A 65 0.05 1.61 5.35
C ALA A 65 -1.36 1.23 4.83
N PRO A 66 -1.53 0.68 3.62
CA PRO A 66 -2.85 0.34 3.11
C PRO A 66 -3.45 -0.91 3.76
N ASN A 67 -2.65 -1.83 4.32
CA ASN A 67 -3.15 -3.11 4.82
C ASN A 67 -4.30 -2.96 5.84
N PRO A 68 -4.21 -2.12 6.90
CA PRO A 68 -5.33 -1.95 7.82
C PRO A 68 -6.57 -1.27 7.23
N LEU A 69 -6.44 -0.57 6.09
CA LEU A 69 -7.56 0.03 5.37
C LEU A 69 -8.36 -1.03 4.60
N PHE A 70 -7.67 -2.07 4.11
CA PHE A 70 -8.22 -3.13 3.26
C PHE A 70 -8.13 -4.50 3.94
N ASP A 71 -8.28 -4.52 5.27
CA ASP A 71 -8.18 -5.68 6.14
C ASP A 71 -9.20 -6.79 5.74
N PRO A 72 -8.78 -8.09 5.64
CA PRO A 72 -9.62 -9.21 5.23
C PRO A 72 -10.85 -9.49 6.10
N GLU A 73 -10.98 -8.89 7.29
CA GLU A 73 -12.25 -8.89 8.05
C GLU A 73 -13.44 -8.29 7.27
N HIS A 74 -13.20 -7.70 6.10
CA HIS A 74 -14.21 -7.09 5.23
C HIS A 74 -14.11 -7.59 3.79
N ASP A 75 -13.68 -8.82 3.59
CA ASP A 75 -13.57 -9.48 2.28
C ASP A 75 -12.75 -8.68 1.27
N ASN A 76 -11.76 -7.90 1.69
CA ASN A 76 -10.86 -7.19 0.78
C ASN A 76 -9.43 -7.61 1.05
N LEU A 77 -8.63 -7.68 0.00
CA LEU A 77 -7.22 -8.03 0.07
C LEU A 77 -6.42 -7.09 -0.83
N PHE A 78 -5.57 -6.28 -0.21
CA PHE A 78 -4.55 -5.49 -0.91
C PHE A 78 -3.36 -6.37 -1.29
N ARG A 79 -2.91 -6.30 -2.55
CA ARG A 79 -1.79 -7.09 -3.07
C ARG A 79 -0.96 -6.30 -4.07
N TRP A 80 0.35 -6.48 -4.01
CA TRP A 80 1.27 -6.06 -5.06
C TRP A 80 1.26 -7.11 -6.18
N VAL A 81 0.89 -6.69 -7.39
CA VAL A 81 0.75 -7.59 -8.55
C VAL A 81 1.88 -7.41 -9.57
N ALA A 82 2.75 -6.43 -9.35
CA ALA A 82 3.99 -6.25 -10.11
C ALA A 82 5.12 -7.22 -9.69
N ALA A 83 4.99 -7.90 -8.55
CA ALA A 83 5.87 -9.00 -8.16
C ALA A 83 5.44 -10.29 -8.88
N MET A 84 6.31 -10.86 -9.72
CA MET A 84 6.02 -12.06 -10.52
C MET A 84 5.57 -13.24 -9.63
N ASN A 85 4.34 -13.72 -9.81
CA ASN A 85 3.90 -15.01 -9.27
C ASN A 85 4.25 -16.14 -10.27
N GLU A 86 4.66 -17.30 -9.74
CA GLU A 86 5.11 -18.46 -10.55
C GLU A 86 4.03 -19.02 -11.48
N GLU A 87 2.74 -18.82 -11.17
CA GLU A 87 1.60 -19.26 -11.99
C GLU A 87 1.60 -18.66 -13.41
N ILE A 88 2.30 -17.54 -13.63
CA ILE A 88 2.29 -16.81 -14.91
C ILE A 88 3.49 -17.21 -15.80
N LYS A 89 4.47 -17.97 -15.29
CA LYS A 89 5.55 -18.52 -16.13
C LYS A 89 5.04 -19.46 -17.22
N ASN A 90 3.83 -20.00 -17.07
CA ASN A 90 3.26 -21.04 -17.95
C ASN A 90 2.19 -20.53 -18.92
N SER A 91 1.80 -19.25 -18.89
CA SER A 91 0.87 -18.69 -19.88
C SER A 91 1.64 -18.05 -21.04
N SER A 92 1.67 -18.73 -22.18
CA SER A 92 2.22 -18.23 -23.45
C SER A 92 1.41 -17.07 -24.06
N THR A 93 0.37 -16.59 -23.37
CA THR A 93 -0.56 -15.60 -23.90
C THR A 93 -0.86 -14.59 -22.80
N ILE A 94 0.00 -13.58 -22.65
CA ILE A 94 -0.33 -12.20 -22.26
C ILE A 94 0.99 -11.42 -22.35
N ILE A 95 0.98 -10.39 -23.18
CA ILE A 95 2.03 -9.40 -23.38
C ILE A 95 2.63 -9.00 -22.02
N VAL A 96 3.86 -9.44 -21.81
CA VAL A 96 4.54 -9.44 -20.51
C VAL A 96 5.05 -8.01 -20.21
N ASN A 97 4.67 -7.49 -19.04
CA ASN A 97 5.35 -6.48 -18.20
C ASN A 97 5.07 -4.96 -18.27
N TYR A 98 4.47 -4.34 -19.29
CA TYR A 98 4.42 -2.84 -19.32
C TYR A 98 3.11 -2.18 -18.89
N GLU A 99 2.03 -2.94 -18.75
CA GLU A 99 0.69 -2.38 -18.55
C GLU A 99 0.06 -2.75 -17.22
N ARG A 100 0.73 -3.46 -16.30
CA ARG A 100 0.09 -3.83 -15.04
C ARG A 100 0.12 -2.68 -14.02
N PRO A 101 -0.94 -2.49 -13.22
CA PRO A 101 -0.86 -1.63 -12.04
C PRO A 101 0.10 -2.26 -11.02
N ASP A 102 0.70 -1.45 -10.16
CA ASP A 102 1.62 -1.96 -9.14
C ASP A 102 0.90 -2.81 -8.08
N ALA A 103 -0.30 -2.38 -7.69
CA ALA A 103 -1.13 -3.03 -6.70
C ALA A 103 -2.61 -3.11 -7.10
N CYS A 104 -3.29 -4.08 -6.51
CA CYS A 104 -4.71 -4.35 -6.67
C CYS A 104 -5.38 -4.54 -5.31
N ILE A 105 -6.66 -4.20 -5.22
CA ILE A 105 -7.53 -4.57 -4.10
C ILE A 105 -8.61 -5.49 -4.65
N SER A 106 -8.59 -6.73 -4.19
CA SER A 106 -9.50 -7.78 -4.62
C SER A 106 -10.44 -8.19 -3.50
N VAL A 107 -11.64 -8.61 -3.86
CA VAL A 107 -12.56 -9.19 -2.89
C VAL A 107 -12.15 -10.62 -2.56
N LEU A 108 -12.22 -11.02 -1.31
CA LEU A 108 -12.10 -12.42 -0.89
C LEU A 108 -13.48 -13.07 -0.91
N ASP A 109 -13.59 -14.25 -1.51
CA ASP A 109 -14.79 -15.09 -1.49
C ASP A 109 -14.46 -16.38 -0.73
N GLY A 110 -14.59 -16.30 0.60
CA GLY A 110 -14.10 -17.33 1.51
C GLY A 110 -12.58 -17.47 1.42
N SER A 111 -12.10 -18.65 1.02
CA SER A 111 -10.67 -18.93 0.80
C SER A 111 -10.19 -18.54 -0.61
N ASN A 112 -11.11 -18.15 -1.50
CA ASN A 112 -10.78 -17.87 -2.89
C ASN A 112 -10.59 -16.37 -3.13
N LEU A 113 -9.74 -16.07 -4.09
CA LEU A 113 -9.58 -14.73 -4.58
C LEU A 113 -10.69 -14.39 -5.58
N GLY A 114 -11.56 -13.46 -5.21
CA GLY A 114 -12.63 -12.94 -6.06
C GLY A 114 -12.20 -11.79 -6.96
N VAL A 115 -13.19 -10.99 -7.37
CA VAL A 115 -13.02 -9.90 -8.35
C VAL A 115 -12.13 -8.77 -7.82
N THR A 116 -11.26 -8.25 -8.67
CA THR A 116 -10.47 -7.04 -8.37
C THR A 116 -11.31 -5.79 -8.58
N ARG A 117 -11.50 -5.01 -7.52
CA ARG A 117 -12.35 -3.81 -7.55
C ARG A 117 -11.56 -2.51 -7.70
N ARG A 118 -10.28 -2.51 -7.32
CA ARG A 118 -9.46 -1.29 -7.34
C ARG A 118 -8.03 -1.61 -7.75
N PHE A 119 -7.39 -0.60 -8.32
CA PHE A 119 -6.03 -0.63 -8.81
C PHE A 119 -5.26 0.55 -8.22
N SER A 120 -3.97 0.38 -7.97
CA SER A 120 -3.10 1.37 -7.35
C SER A 120 -1.73 1.33 -8.01
N GLU A 121 -1.11 2.51 -8.07
CA GLU A 121 0.24 2.72 -8.58
C GLU A 121 1.08 3.38 -7.47
N ALA A 122 2.31 2.92 -7.29
CA ALA A 122 3.31 3.54 -6.44
C ALA A 122 4.33 4.28 -7.32
N LYS A 123 4.80 5.45 -6.87
CA LYS A 123 5.85 6.19 -7.57
C LYS A 123 6.94 6.63 -6.61
N CYS A 124 8.18 6.54 -7.08
CA CYS A 124 9.31 7.11 -6.38
C CYS A 124 9.25 8.64 -6.43
N HIS A 125 9.68 9.32 -5.35
CA HIS A 125 9.70 10.78 -5.30
C HIS A 125 10.53 11.40 -6.44
N SER A 126 11.59 10.72 -6.88
CA SER A 126 12.43 11.12 -8.02
C SER A 126 11.64 11.28 -9.33
N GLN A 127 10.46 10.66 -9.45
CA GLN A 127 9.61 10.71 -10.64
C GLN A 127 8.50 11.76 -10.56
N VAL A 128 8.35 12.46 -9.43
CA VAL A 128 7.27 13.45 -9.21
C VAL A 128 7.32 14.61 -10.22
N GLY A 129 8.52 14.97 -10.69
CA GLY A 129 8.70 16.00 -11.72
C GLY A 129 8.24 15.59 -13.12
N ASN A 130 8.11 14.29 -13.40
CA ASN A 130 7.73 13.78 -14.70
C ASN A 130 6.20 13.64 -14.83
N LYS A 131 5.54 14.78 -15.07
CA LYS A 131 4.07 14.84 -15.24
C LYS A 131 3.54 13.95 -16.34
N TYR A 132 4.34 13.70 -17.40
CA TYR A 132 3.94 12.82 -18.50
C TYR A 132 3.79 11.38 -18.03
N LEU A 133 4.79 10.84 -17.30
CA LEU A 133 4.71 9.48 -16.75
C LEU A 133 3.56 9.35 -15.75
N LEU A 134 3.39 10.33 -14.85
CA LEU A 134 2.27 10.36 -13.92
C LEU A 134 0.91 10.33 -14.64
N ALA A 135 0.72 11.16 -15.67
CA ALA A 135 -0.50 11.17 -16.45
C ALA A 135 -0.74 9.84 -17.17
N LYS A 136 0.32 9.23 -17.71
CA LYS A 136 0.25 7.91 -18.36
C LYS A 136 -0.21 6.83 -17.38
N ASP A 137 0.33 6.80 -16.17
CA ASP A 137 -0.06 5.83 -15.14
C ASP A 137 -1.51 6.04 -14.69
N LEU A 138 -1.97 7.29 -14.54
CA LEU A 138 -3.36 7.61 -14.21
C LEU A 138 -4.33 7.16 -15.31
N VAL A 139 -4.01 7.43 -16.59
CA VAL A 139 -4.82 6.95 -17.73
C VAL A 139 -4.89 5.42 -17.72
N ARG A 140 -3.76 4.75 -17.46
CA ARG A 140 -3.71 3.29 -17.35
C ARG A 140 -4.63 2.78 -16.24
N LEU A 141 -4.55 3.33 -15.03
CA LEU A 141 -5.45 2.97 -13.93
C LEU A 141 -6.92 3.16 -14.31
N GLY A 142 -7.25 4.22 -15.04
CA GLY A 142 -8.60 4.45 -15.56
C GLY A 142 -9.06 3.37 -16.56
N ILE A 143 -8.19 2.92 -17.46
CA ILE A 143 -8.49 1.82 -18.39
C ILE A 143 -8.76 0.52 -17.64
N PHE A 144 -7.96 0.18 -16.62
CA PHE A 144 -8.20 -1.00 -15.78
C PHE A 144 -9.50 -0.87 -15.00
N ALA A 145 -9.74 0.27 -14.36
CA ALA A 145 -10.97 0.51 -13.63
C ALA A 145 -12.21 0.33 -14.52
N LYS A 146 -12.17 0.77 -15.79
CA LYS A 146 -13.28 0.58 -16.74
C LYS A 146 -13.47 -0.87 -17.21
N LYS A 147 -12.38 -1.63 -17.39
CA LYS A 147 -12.44 -3.00 -17.92
C LYS A 147 -12.90 -4.03 -16.88
N PHE A 148 -12.69 -3.75 -15.59
CA PHE A 148 -12.92 -4.69 -14.49
C PHE A 148 -14.04 -4.24 -13.51
N HIS A 149 -14.83 -3.23 -13.91
CA HIS A 149 -16.12 -2.86 -13.31
C HIS A 149 -17.27 -3.32 -14.20
#